data_AF-B8A875-F1
#
_entry.id   AF-B8A875-F1
#
_cell.length_a   1.000
_cell.length_b   1.000
_cell.length_c   1.000
_cell.angle_alpha   90.00
_cell.angle_beta   90.00
_cell.angle_gamma   90.00
#
_symmetry.space_group_name_H-M   'P 1'
#
loop_
_entity.id
_entity.type
_entity.pdbx_description
1 polymer ?
#
loop_
_entity_poly.entity_id
_entity_poly.type
_entity_poly.pdbx_seq_one_letter_code
_entity_poly.pdbx_strand_id
1 'polypeptide(L)'
;MPPARAPSPGTQPPRRRPALAPPPRPRAAASPRAAIEADAASLAIAIMKKGHRGRIFLGCDNKPLSRQEIMDSVNRSGKFDTKFQGFTGTDGPLGKKMENSRTRSEIGWEPKYPSFTEFLGLDS
;
A
#
# COMPACT_ATOMS: atom_id res chain seq x y z
N MET A 1 57.51 -46.50 -43.69
CA MET A 1 56.31 -46.27 -42.85
C MET A 1 56.60 -45.16 -41.86
N PRO A 2 55.88 -44.03 -41.86
CA PRO A 2 56.04 -43.01 -40.83
C PRO A 2 55.16 -43.33 -39.59
N PRO A 3 55.58 -42.94 -38.37
CA PRO A 3 54.82 -43.22 -37.16
C PRO A 3 53.60 -42.32 -37.01
N ALA A 4 52.55 -42.87 -36.38
CA ALA A 4 51.28 -42.19 -36.13
C ALA A 4 51.43 -40.97 -35.20
N ARG A 5 50.75 -39.87 -35.56
CA ARG A 5 50.77 -38.59 -34.85
C ARG A 5 49.85 -38.65 -33.63
N ALA A 6 50.35 -38.27 -32.46
CA ALA A 6 49.56 -38.23 -31.21
C ALA A 6 48.46 -37.15 -31.26
N PRO A 7 47.29 -37.36 -30.63
CA PRO A 7 46.21 -36.39 -30.61
C PRO A 7 46.53 -35.22 -29.68
N SER A 8 46.17 -33.99 -30.10
CA SER A 8 46.38 -32.76 -29.33
C SER A 8 45.45 -32.68 -28.11
N PRO A 9 45.90 -32.07 -27.00
CA PRO A 9 45.09 -31.96 -25.78
C PRO A 9 43.89 -31.04 -26.02
N GLY A 10 42.69 -31.56 -25.80
CA GLY A 10 41.43 -30.85 -25.98
C GLY A 10 41.26 -29.70 -24.98
N THR A 11 40.87 -28.54 -25.50
CA THR A 11 40.44 -27.38 -24.72
C THR A 11 39.18 -27.72 -23.94
N GLN A 12 39.27 -27.79 -22.61
CA GLN A 12 38.10 -28.00 -21.76
C GLN A 12 37.29 -26.69 -21.69
N PRO A 13 35.96 -26.71 -21.96
CA PRO A 13 35.15 -25.50 -21.95
C PRO A 13 35.02 -24.93 -20.52
N PRO A 14 34.89 -23.60 -20.36
CA PRO A 14 34.82 -22.97 -19.05
C PRO A 14 33.59 -23.43 -18.28
N ARG A 15 33.79 -23.84 -17.02
CA ARG A 15 32.69 -24.22 -16.12
C ARG A 15 31.77 -23.02 -15.91
N ARG A 16 30.49 -23.16 -16.28
CA ARG A 16 29.46 -22.15 -16.04
C ARG A 16 29.36 -21.89 -14.53
N ARG A 17 29.55 -20.64 -14.12
CA ARG A 17 29.27 -20.24 -12.73
C ARG A 17 27.77 -20.46 -12.45
N PRO A 18 27.39 -21.01 -11.28
CA PRO A 18 25.99 -21.11 -10.92
C PRO A 18 25.38 -19.71 -10.90
N ALA A 19 24.22 -19.57 -11.53
CA ALA A 19 23.47 -18.32 -11.52
C ALA A 19 23.10 -17.99 -10.06
N LEU A 20 23.44 -16.79 -9.61
CA LEU A 20 23.00 -16.27 -8.32
C LEU A 20 21.46 -16.26 -8.33
N ALA A 21 20.84 -16.90 -7.34
CA ALA A 21 19.39 -16.88 -7.23
C ALA A 21 18.90 -15.42 -7.17
N PRO A 22 17.82 -15.07 -7.89
CA PRO A 22 17.29 -13.71 -7.84
C PRO A 22 16.91 -13.37 -6.40
N PRO A 23 17.09 -12.10 -5.98
CA PRO A 23 16.70 -11.69 -4.64
C PRO A 23 15.21 -11.98 -4.40
N PRO A 24 14.81 -12.27 -3.14
CA PRO A 24 13.40 -12.47 -2.82
C PRO A 24 12.62 -11.24 -3.26
N ARG A 25 11.51 -11.47 -3.99
CA ARG A 25 10.61 -10.38 -4.38
C ARG A 25 10.18 -9.65 -3.10
N PRO A 26 10.28 -8.31 -3.04
CA PRO A 26 9.78 -7.57 -1.90
C PRO A 26 8.31 -7.95 -1.70
N ARG A 27 7.95 -8.22 -0.44
CA ARG A 27 6.56 -8.50 -0.07
C ARG A 27 5.72 -7.34 -0.60
N ALA A 28 4.74 -7.63 -1.46
CA ALA A 28 3.91 -6.58 -2.03
C ALA A 28 3.36 -5.72 -0.89
N ALA A 29 3.71 -4.42 -0.89
CA ALA A 29 3.13 -3.49 0.07
C ALA A 29 1.61 -3.57 -0.08
N ALA A 30 0.88 -3.63 1.04
CA ALA A 30 -0.57 -3.69 1.00
C ALA A 30 -1.09 -2.49 0.19
N SER A 31 -1.91 -2.76 -0.84
CA SER A 31 -2.55 -1.71 -1.63
C SER A 31 -3.53 -0.91 -0.75
N PRO A 32 -3.74 0.40 -0.98
CA PRO A 32 -4.72 1.21 -0.25
C PRO A 32 -6.10 0.58 -0.19
N ARG A 33 -6.50 -0.11 -1.27
CA ARG A 33 -7.79 -0.79 -1.36
C ARG A 33 -7.90 -1.90 -0.31
N ALA A 34 -6.86 -2.72 -0.17
CA ALA A 34 -6.83 -3.82 0.81
C ALA A 34 -6.76 -3.31 2.25
N ALA A 35 -6.10 -2.16 2.48
CA ALA A 35 -6.07 -1.51 3.79
C ALA A 35 -7.46 -1.06 4.24
N ILE A 36 -8.20 -0.36 3.38
CA ILE A 36 -9.57 0.10 3.66
C ILE A 36 -10.52 -1.07 3.89
N GLU A 37 -10.40 -2.15 3.09
CA GLU A 37 -11.21 -3.37 3.26
C GLU A 37 -10.96 -4.05 4.61
N ALA A 38 -9.69 -4.15 5.03
CA ALA A 38 -9.33 -4.72 6.33
C ALA A 38 -9.87 -3.89 7.50
N ASP A 39 -9.79 -2.56 7.42
CA ASP A 39 -10.30 -1.67 8.45
C ASP A 39 -11.83 -1.73 8.55
N ALA A 40 -12.53 -1.72 7.41
CA ALA A 40 -13.98 -1.88 7.37
C ALA A 40 -14.43 -3.22 7.98
N ALA A 41 -13.74 -4.33 7.69
CA ALA A 41 -14.04 -5.63 8.27
C ALA A 41 -13.82 -5.63 9.80
N SER A 42 -12.72 -5.06 10.27
CA SER A 42 -12.43 -4.97 11.70
C SER A 42 -13.44 -4.11 12.46
N LEU A 43 -13.92 -3.02 11.85
CA LEU A 43 -14.97 -2.16 12.39
C LEU A 43 -16.28 -2.91 12.54
N ALA A 44 -16.70 -3.65 11.50
CA ALA A 44 -17.92 -4.45 11.55
C ALA A 44 -17.88 -5.45 12.71
N ILE A 45 -16.74 -6.12 12.92
CA ILE A 45 -16.53 -7.04 14.05
C ILE A 45 -16.66 -6.30 15.39
N ALA A 46 -16.05 -5.11 15.52
CA ALA A 46 -16.12 -4.32 16.75
C ALA A 46 -17.56 -3.88 17.08
N ILE A 47 -18.34 -3.46 16.08
CA ILE A 47 -19.76 -3.12 16.22
C ILE A 47 -20.57 -4.34 16.67
N MET A 48 -20.37 -5.49 16.00
CA MET A 48 -21.09 -6.74 16.33
C MET A 48 -20.82 -7.19 17.77
N LYS A 49 -19.57 -7.07 18.24
CA LYS A 49 -19.20 -7.42 19.62
C LYS A 49 -19.88 -6.57 20.68
N LYS A 50 -20.28 -5.34 20.36
CA LYS A 50 -20.95 -4.41 21.28
C LYS A 50 -22.47 -4.58 21.32
N GLY A 51 -23.05 -5.24 20.31
CA GLY A 51 -24.49 -5.53 20.26
C GLY A 51 -25.39 -4.29 20.08
N HIS A 52 -24.84 -3.16 19.64
CA HIS A 52 -25.62 -1.94 19.39
C HIS A 52 -26.60 -2.13 18.23
N ARG A 53 -27.81 -1.57 18.34
CA ARG A 53 -28.84 -1.55 17.29
C ARG A 53 -29.26 -0.11 17.00
N GLY A 54 -29.61 0.19 15.75
CA GLY A 54 -30.06 1.53 15.35
C GLY A 54 -29.02 2.64 15.55
N ARG A 55 -27.73 2.28 15.49
CA ARG A 55 -26.62 3.23 15.63
C ARG A 55 -25.87 3.38 14.30
N ILE A 56 -25.33 4.56 14.07
CA ILE A 56 -24.49 4.88 12.91
C ILE A 56 -23.06 5.03 13.43
N PHE A 57 -22.14 4.29 12.82
CA PHE A 57 -20.71 4.38 13.10
C PHE A 57 -19.99 4.84 11.83
N LEU A 58 -19.03 5.74 12.01
CA LEU A 58 -18.18 6.19 10.91
C LEU A 58 -16.84 5.46 10.95
N GLY A 59 -16.53 4.77 9.86
CA GLY A 59 -15.24 4.12 9.63
C GLY A 59 -14.41 4.89 8.63
N CYS A 60 -13.44 5.66 9.13
CA CYS A 60 -12.40 6.30 8.34
C CYS A 60 -11.07 6.17 9.10
N ASP A 61 -9.98 6.63 8.48
CA ASP A 61 -8.69 6.74 9.15
C ASP A 61 -8.73 7.83 10.25
N ASN A 62 -7.61 8.01 10.96
CA ASN A 62 -7.50 8.95 12.07
C ASN A 62 -7.07 10.36 11.64
N LYS A 63 -6.94 10.63 10.33
CA LYS A 63 -6.47 11.93 9.83
C LYS A 63 -7.49 12.50 8.82
N PRO A 64 -8.43 13.35 9.29
CA PRO A 64 -9.43 13.96 8.42
C PRO A 64 -8.80 14.82 7.32
N LEU A 65 -8.86 14.35 6.07
CA LEU A 65 -8.41 15.08 4.88
C LEU A 65 -9.58 15.41 3.95
N SER A 66 -9.54 16.59 3.34
CA SER A 66 -10.37 16.94 2.20
C SER A 66 -9.87 16.25 0.93
N ARG A 67 -10.68 16.28 -0.14
CA ARG A 67 -10.25 15.69 -1.42
C ARG A 67 -9.03 16.41 -1.99
N GLN A 68 -8.94 17.73 -1.82
CA GLN A 68 -7.79 18.51 -2.27
C GLN A 68 -6.52 18.11 -1.49
N GLU A 69 -6.59 18.04 -0.16
CA GLU A 69 -5.44 17.65 0.67
C GLU A 69 -4.95 16.21 0.37
N ILE A 70 -5.85 15.31 -0.01
CA ILE A 70 -5.49 13.97 -0.50
C ILE A 70 -4.64 14.07 -1.76
N MET A 71 -5.08 14.82 -2.76
CA MET A 71 -4.34 14.96 -4.03
C MET A 71 -3.03 15.71 -3.86
N ASP A 72 -2.99 16.71 -2.98
CA ASP A 72 -1.76 17.44 -2.62
C ASP A 72 -0.76 16.49 -1.96
N SER A 73 -1.22 15.60 -1.08
CA SER A 73 -0.40 14.56 -0.44
C SER A 73 0.13 13.56 -1.46
N VAL A 74 -0.72 13.10 -2.40
CA VAL A 74 -0.31 12.22 -3.50
C VAL A 74 0.81 12.87 -4.32
N ASN A 75 0.63 14.12 -4.75
CA ASN A 75 1.62 14.87 -5.51
C ASN A 75 2.95 15.05 -4.75
N ARG A 76 2.88 15.30 -3.44
CA ARG A 76 4.05 15.49 -2.57
C ARG A 76 4.82 14.19 -2.33
N SER A 77 4.12 13.06 -2.25
CA SER A 77 4.75 11.76 -1.95
C SER A 77 5.74 11.28 -3.00
N GLY A 78 5.61 11.74 -4.26
CA GLY A 78 6.42 11.24 -5.38
C GLY A 78 6.20 9.76 -5.71
N LYS A 79 5.21 9.11 -5.09
CA LYS A 79 4.92 7.67 -5.25
C LYS A 79 4.31 7.32 -6.62
N PHE A 80 3.90 8.31 -7.40
CA PHE A 80 3.25 8.17 -8.70
C PHE A 80 3.87 9.13 -9.73
N ASP A 81 4.06 8.65 -10.96
CA ASP A 81 4.70 9.42 -12.04
C ASP A 81 3.82 10.57 -12.56
N THR A 82 2.51 10.39 -12.50
CA THR A 82 1.53 11.40 -12.96
C THR A 82 1.24 12.43 -11.89
N LYS A 83 1.22 13.71 -12.27
CA LYS A 83 0.81 14.81 -11.40
C LYS A 83 -0.68 15.10 -11.55
N PHE A 84 -1.36 15.27 -10.42
CA PHE A 84 -2.73 15.75 -10.38
C PHE A 84 -2.82 17.18 -10.95
N GLN A 85 -3.67 17.36 -11.96
CA GLN A 85 -3.84 18.64 -12.68
C GLN A 85 -4.98 19.51 -12.14
N GLY A 86 -5.81 18.97 -11.25
CA GLY A 86 -6.99 19.66 -10.72
C GLY A 86 -8.27 18.83 -10.89
N PHE A 87 -9.29 19.19 -10.11
CA PHE A 87 -10.63 18.62 -10.26
C PHE A 87 -11.36 19.28 -11.44
N THR A 88 -12.20 18.53 -12.14
CA THR A 88 -12.99 19.05 -13.27
C THR A 88 -14.18 19.92 -12.84
N GLY A 89 -14.62 19.78 -11.59
CA GLY A 89 -15.66 20.61 -10.99
C GLY A 89 -15.07 21.49 -9.89
N THR A 90 -15.15 22.80 -10.08
CA THR A 90 -14.71 23.82 -9.11
C THR A 90 -15.87 24.45 -8.35
N ASP A 91 -17.09 24.28 -8.85
CA ASP A 91 -18.28 24.90 -8.28
C ASP A 91 -18.88 23.97 -7.22
N GLY A 92 -18.38 24.07 -5.99
CA GLY A 92 -18.92 23.34 -4.85
C GLY A 92 -17.95 23.23 -3.66
N PRO A 93 -18.44 22.76 -2.51
CA PRO A 93 -17.58 22.52 -1.35
C PRO A 93 -16.53 21.44 -1.68
N LEU A 94 -15.28 21.67 -1.25
CA LEU A 94 -14.07 20.85 -1.54
C LEU A 94 -14.11 19.39 -0.99
N GLY A 95 -15.24 18.97 -0.45
CA GLY A 95 -15.46 17.67 0.18
C GLY A 95 -15.63 17.78 1.69
N LYS A 96 -16.14 16.69 2.29
CA LYS A 96 -16.30 16.57 3.73
C LYS A 96 -15.04 15.95 4.33
N LYS A 97 -14.52 16.55 5.40
CA LYS A 97 -13.57 15.88 6.29
C LYS A 97 -14.36 14.91 7.16
N MET A 98 -13.92 13.68 7.21
CA MET A 98 -14.57 12.60 7.95
C MET A 98 -13.77 12.33 9.23
N GLU A 99 -14.47 12.11 10.33
CA GLU A 99 -13.90 12.08 11.68
C GLU A 99 -14.54 10.92 12.46
N ASN A 100 -13.72 10.08 13.09
CA ASN A 100 -14.17 8.82 13.70
C ASN A 100 -14.10 8.80 15.24
N SER A 101 -13.76 9.89 15.95
CA SER A 101 -13.58 9.90 17.42
C SER A 101 -14.77 9.34 18.17
N ARG A 102 -15.99 9.59 17.68
CA ARG A 102 -17.21 9.03 18.26
C ARG A 102 -17.26 7.51 18.15
N THR A 103 -16.92 6.94 17.00
CA THR A 103 -16.79 5.49 16.85
C THR A 103 -15.74 4.96 17.84
N ARG A 104 -14.58 5.62 17.92
CA ARG A 104 -13.49 5.17 18.79
C ARG A 104 -13.87 5.21 20.26
N SER A 105 -14.53 6.28 20.72
CA SER A 105 -14.96 6.43 22.11
C SER A 105 -16.10 5.48 22.48
N GLU A 106 -17.05 5.22 21.58
CA GLU A 106 -18.19 4.34 21.86
C GLU A 106 -17.81 2.86 21.87
N ILE A 107 -17.01 2.42 20.88
CA ILE A 107 -16.74 0.98 20.69
C ILE A 107 -15.29 0.57 20.89
N GLY A 108 -14.38 1.52 21.14
CA GLY A 108 -12.95 1.25 21.36
C GLY A 108 -12.22 0.77 20.10
N TRP A 109 -12.76 1.07 18.92
CA TRP A 109 -12.17 0.67 17.65
C TRP A 109 -11.17 1.70 17.14
N GLU A 110 -10.07 1.23 16.55
CA GLU A 110 -9.04 2.01 15.85
C GLU A 110 -8.73 1.34 14.51
N PRO A 111 -8.53 2.08 13.42
CA PRO A 111 -8.07 1.52 12.15
C PRO A 111 -6.65 0.95 12.29
N LYS A 112 -6.37 -0.16 11.61
CA LYS A 112 -5.03 -0.74 11.51
C LYS A 112 -4.09 0.15 10.70
N TYR A 113 -4.62 0.88 9.72
CA TYR A 113 -3.87 1.84 8.92
C TYR A 113 -4.31 3.24 9.33
N PRO A 114 -3.56 3.91 10.23
CA PRO A 114 -4.09 5.05 10.98
C PRO A 114 -4.18 6.32 10.12
N SER A 115 -3.47 6.43 9.00
CA SER A 115 -3.64 7.55 8.08
C SER A 115 -3.28 7.23 6.63
N PHE A 116 -3.95 7.90 5.70
CA PHE A 116 -3.59 7.89 4.27
C PHE A 116 -2.18 8.43 4.01
N THR A 117 -1.74 9.44 4.77
CA THR A 117 -0.41 10.04 4.63
C THR A 117 0.71 9.12 5.10
N GLU A 118 0.48 8.28 6.11
CA GLU A 118 1.41 7.20 6.47
C GLU A 118 1.54 6.18 5.33
N PHE A 119 0.44 5.79 4.68
CA PHE A 119 0.50 4.93 3.49
C PHE A 119 1.36 5.55 2.37
N LEU A 120 1.34 6.87 2.24
CA LEU A 120 2.17 7.61 1.28
C LEU A 120 3.62 7.81 1.75
N GLY A 121 3.97 7.45 2.99
CA GLY A 121 5.29 7.67 3.57
C GLY A 121 5.57 9.13 3.91
N LEU A 122 4.52 9.93 4.14
CA LEU A 122 4.63 11.35 4.49
C LEU A 122 4.58 11.60 6.00
N ASP A 123 4.05 10.66 6.77
CA ASP A 123 4.03 10.69 8.23
C ASP A 123 4.88 9.52 8.77
N SER A 124 5.46 9.68 9.96
CA SER A 124 6.32 8.70 10.66
C SER A 124 5.68 8.18 11.94
#